data_AF-A0A1C5ISJ3-F1
#
_entry.id   AF-A0A1C5ISJ3-F1
#
_cell.length_a   1.000
_cell.length_b   1.000
_cell.length_c   1.000
_cell.angle_alpha   90.00
_cell.angle_beta   90.00
_cell.angle_gamma   90.00
#
_symmetry.space_group_name_H-M   'P 1'
#
loop_
_entity.id
_entity.type
_entity.pdbx_description
1 polymer ?
#
loop_
_entity_poly.entity_id
_entity_poly.type
_entity_poly.pdbx_seq_one_letter_code
_entity_poly.pdbx_strand_id
1 'polypeptide(L)'
;MREGWVVNRWARGATGLLVGAAAGWLVHQATRMQGPELFVLVGAVVGLLVALAVHTYARSVRLTEITVTVPQFSELRFAVTRDGRQVAWKLFVETATRVSTQALGPGDGRMREALTSLYGLFAVTRDLLKEAHPGVQTGPEPTVEQLGIAMLNLELRPFLSRWHPALHAWESAHPEADESQWPENAACRAALAGVQQRLAAYVQSFGRLAGVARPEVLLGGPIRDEA
;
A
#
# COMPACT_ATOMS: atom_id res chain seq x y z
N MET A 1 -12.72 42.88 -15.37
CA MET A 1 -12.16 41.58 -15.79
C MET A 1 -12.90 41.05 -17.04
N ARG A 2 -12.64 41.54 -18.27
CA ARG A 2 -13.14 40.94 -19.54
C ARG A 2 -12.33 41.33 -20.79
N GLU A 3 -11.02 41.53 -20.72
CA GLU A 3 -10.22 41.94 -21.91
C GLU A 3 -9.21 40.90 -22.44
N GLY A 4 -8.95 39.80 -21.70
CA GLY A 4 -7.96 38.79 -22.12
C GLY A 4 -8.43 37.75 -23.14
N TRP A 5 -9.72 37.67 -23.46
CA TRP A 5 -10.28 36.55 -24.25
C TRP A 5 -10.25 36.79 -25.78
N VAL A 6 -10.32 38.06 -26.22
CA VAL A 6 -10.41 38.39 -27.65
C VAL A 6 -9.05 38.34 -28.35
N VAL A 7 -7.98 38.73 -27.67
CA VAL A 7 -6.61 38.75 -28.23
C VAL A 7 -6.16 37.36 -28.68
N ASN A 8 -6.54 36.30 -27.96
CA ASN A 8 -6.10 34.93 -28.25
C ASN A 8 -6.81 34.33 -29.49
N ARG A 9 -8.00 34.79 -29.85
CA ARG A 9 -8.75 34.28 -31.00
C ARG A 9 -8.23 34.83 -32.33
N TRP A 10 -7.87 36.12 -32.35
CA TRP A 10 -7.24 36.76 -33.51
C TRP A 10 -5.77 36.34 -33.70
N ALA A 11 -5.03 36.14 -32.61
CA ALA A 11 -3.66 35.62 -32.66
C ALA A 11 -3.60 34.23 -33.32
N ARG A 12 -4.55 33.34 -33.00
CA ARG A 12 -4.66 32.00 -33.63
C ARG A 12 -5.02 32.06 -35.11
N GLY A 13 -5.89 33.00 -35.49
CA GLY A 13 -6.23 33.24 -36.90
C GLY A 13 -5.05 33.76 -37.72
N ALA A 14 -4.27 34.69 -37.17
CA ALA A 14 -3.07 35.23 -37.81
C ALA A 14 -1.98 34.15 -38.00
N THR A 15 -1.77 33.27 -37.02
CA THR A 15 -0.85 32.14 -37.17
C THR A 15 -1.30 31.16 -38.26
N GLY A 16 -2.59 30.89 -38.39
CA GLY A 16 -3.11 30.01 -39.45
C GLY A 16 -2.87 30.58 -40.85
N LEU A 17 -3.08 31.89 -41.03
CA LEU A 17 -2.83 32.59 -42.30
C LEU A 17 -1.34 32.59 -42.69
N LEU A 18 -0.45 32.85 -41.73
CA LEU A 18 1.00 32.84 -41.97
C LEU A 18 1.52 31.43 -42.32
N VAL A 19 1.02 30.40 -41.64
CA VAL A 19 1.35 29.00 -41.94
C VAL A 19 0.83 28.60 -43.32
N GLY A 20 -0.39 29.00 -43.67
CA GLY A 20 -0.97 28.74 -44.99
C GLY A 20 -0.19 29.42 -46.13
N ALA A 21 0.21 30.68 -45.94
CA ALA A 21 1.04 31.41 -46.91
C ALA A 21 2.43 30.79 -47.08
N ALA A 22 3.07 30.36 -45.99
CA ALA A 22 4.36 29.68 -46.03
C ALA A 22 4.29 28.32 -46.74
N ALA A 23 3.23 27.54 -46.47
CA ALA A 23 2.99 26.26 -47.14
C ALA A 23 2.74 26.46 -48.65
N GLY A 24 1.93 27.45 -49.03
CA GLY A 24 1.70 27.80 -50.43
C GLY A 24 2.96 28.25 -51.15
N TRP A 25 3.82 29.05 -50.50
CA TRP A 25 5.10 29.48 -51.05
C TRP A 25 6.07 28.31 -51.27
N LEU A 26 6.11 27.34 -50.35
CA LEU A 26 6.93 26.13 -50.48
C LEU A 26 6.45 25.23 -51.64
N VAL A 27 5.14 25.08 -51.83
CA VAL A 27 4.58 24.30 -52.96
C VAL A 27 4.85 25.00 -54.29
N HIS A 28 4.75 26.33 -54.34
CA HIS A 28 5.09 27.10 -55.54
C HIS A 28 6.58 27.03 -55.88
N GLN A 29 7.46 27.01 -54.87
CA GLN A 29 8.90 26.83 -55.09
C GLN A 29 9.24 25.41 -55.54
N ALA A 30 8.61 24.39 -54.96
CA ALA A 30 8.80 23.00 -55.36
C ALA A 30 8.42 22.74 -56.83
N THR A 31 7.44 23.48 -57.37
CA THR A 31 7.02 23.36 -58.77
C THR A 31 7.96 24.05 -59.76
N ARG A 32 8.93 24.87 -59.31
CA ARG A 32 9.98 25.46 -60.16
C ARG A 32 11.32 24.72 -60.11
N MET A 33 11.51 23.78 -59.19
CA MET A 33 12.77 23.06 -59.02
C MET A 33 12.82 21.80 -59.89
N GLN A 34 13.60 21.83 -60.96
CA GLN A 34 13.99 20.62 -61.71
C GLN A 34 15.46 20.31 -61.38
N GLY A 35 15.69 19.45 -60.39
CA GLY A 35 17.05 19.04 -60.03
C GLY A 35 17.21 18.47 -58.61
N PRO A 36 18.46 18.16 -58.20
CA PRO A 36 18.80 17.55 -56.91
C PRO A 36 18.40 18.40 -55.69
N GLU A 37 18.15 19.70 -55.87
CA GLU A 37 17.71 20.63 -54.83
C GLU A 37 16.33 20.28 -54.25
N LEU A 38 15.46 19.64 -55.04
CA LEU A 38 14.15 19.15 -54.58
C LEU A 38 14.29 18.13 -53.44
N PHE A 39 15.29 17.24 -53.54
CA PHE A 39 15.53 16.21 -52.52
C PHE A 39 16.03 16.82 -51.21
N VAL A 40 16.82 17.90 -51.27
CA VAL A 40 17.27 18.63 -50.08
C VAL A 40 16.09 19.28 -49.36
N LEU A 41 15.18 19.89 -50.11
CA LEU A 41 14.00 20.55 -49.54
C LEU A 41 13.03 19.52 -48.91
N VAL A 42 12.79 18.40 -49.60
CA VAL A 42 11.97 17.31 -49.05
C VAL A 42 12.61 16.73 -47.78
N GLY A 43 13.93 16.50 -47.79
CA GLY A 43 14.67 16.02 -46.62
C GLY A 43 14.58 16.97 -45.43
N ALA A 44 14.71 18.29 -45.65
CA ALA A 44 14.59 19.28 -44.60
C ALA A 44 13.18 19.33 -43.98
N VAL A 45 12.13 19.20 -44.80
CA VAL A 45 10.74 19.15 -44.32
C VAL A 45 10.48 17.90 -43.50
N VAL A 46 10.92 16.73 -43.98
CA VAL A 46 10.79 15.46 -43.23
C VAL A 46 11.56 15.53 -41.92
N GLY A 47 12.79 16.05 -41.94
CA GLY A 47 13.61 16.22 -40.73
C GLY A 47 12.97 17.15 -39.71
N LEU A 48 12.36 18.25 -40.16
CA LEU A 48 11.64 19.18 -39.29
C LEU A 48 10.39 18.54 -38.67
N LEU A 49 9.63 17.76 -39.46
CA LEU A 49 8.46 17.02 -38.97
C LEU A 49 8.86 15.97 -37.91
N VAL A 50 9.94 15.23 -38.15
CA VAL A 50 10.49 14.26 -37.18
C VAL A 50 10.96 14.96 -35.92
N ALA A 51 11.73 16.05 -36.04
CA ALA A 51 12.22 16.80 -34.88
C ALA A 51 11.07 17.40 -34.04
N LEU A 52 10.02 17.91 -34.69
CA LEU A 52 8.84 18.45 -34.01
C LEU A 52 8.02 17.33 -33.34
N ALA A 53 7.90 16.17 -33.97
CA ALA A 53 7.26 15.00 -33.39
C ALA A 53 8.03 14.50 -32.14
N VAL A 54 9.37 14.39 -32.23
CA VAL A 54 10.23 14.02 -31.09
C VAL A 54 10.14 15.07 -29.98
N HIS A 55 10.16 16.36 -30.32
CA HIS A 55 10.10 17.43 -29.33
C HIS A 55 8.74 17.49 -28.62
N THR A 56 7.64 17.29 -29.33
CA THR A 56 6.29 17.24 -28.72
C THR A 56 6.10 15.96 -27.92
N TYR A 57 6.61 14.82 -28.38
CA TYR A 57 6.64 13.55 -27.64
C TYR A 57 7.47 13.67 -26.36
N ALA A 58 8.69 14.21 -26.41
CA ALA A 58 9.53 14.42 -25.24
C ALA A 58 8.91 15.39 -24.21
N ARG A 59 8.11 16.37 -24.65
CA ARG A 59 7.35 17.26 -23.77
C ARG A 59 6.03 16.66 -23.24
N SER A 60 5.44 15.69 -23.93
CA SER A 60 4.19 15.04 -23.51
C SER A 60 4.41 13.77 -22.69
N VAL A 61 5.65 13.27 -22.59
CA VAL A 61 6.05 12.27 -21.59
C VAL A 61 6.11 12.95 -20.21
N ARG A 62 4.95 13.01 -19.53
CA ARG A 62 4.97 12.77 -18.08
C ARG A 62 5.59 11.38 -17.91
N LEU A 63 6.55 11.22 -16.98
CA LEU A 63 7.19 9.94 -16.66
C LEU A 63 6.12 8.92 -16.23
N THR A 64 5.51 8.29 -17.22
CA THR A 64 4.77 7.06 -17.09
C THR A 64 5.83 5.99 -17.16
N GLU A 65 6.13 5.46 -15.98
CA GLU A 65 6.85 4.21 -15.71
C GLU A 65 6.98 3.33 -16.97
N ILE A 66 8.18 3.30 -17.55
CA ILE A 66 8.49 2.48 -18.71
C ILE A 66 8.74 1.07 -18.19
N THR A 67 7.76 0.20 -18.36
CA THR A 67 7.89 -1.25 -18.20
C THR A 67 8.90 -1.76 -19.24
N VAL A 68 10.14 -2.01 -18.81
CA VAL A 68 11.10 -2.77 -19.60
C VAL A 68 10.67 -4.23 -19.52
N THR A 69 10.03 -4.71 -20.59
CA THR A 69 9.59 -6.10 -20.71
C THR A 69 10.84 -6.99 -20.82
N VAL A 70 11.24 -7.61 -19.72
CA VAL A 70 12.27 -8.65 -19.73
C VAL A 70 11.54 -10.00 -19.80
N PRO A 71 11.70 -10.77 -20.89
CA PRO A 71 10.99 -12.01 -21.07
C PRO A 71 11.58 -13.06 -20.12
N GLN A 72 10.87 -13.34 -19.04
CA GLN A 72 10.43 -14.68 -18.62
C GLN A 72 10.24 -14.87 -17.11
N PHE A 73 10.84 -14.11 -16.19
CA PHE A 73 10.62 -14.35 -14.73
C PHE A 73 10.82 -13.15 -13.81
N SER A 74 10.14 -12.00 -14.02
CA SER A 74 10.25 -10.88 -13.05
C SER A 74 8.95 -10.12 -12.77
N GLU A 75 8.07 -9.93 -13.75
CA GLU A 75 6.94 -8.98 -13.61
C GLU A 75 5.82 -9.44 -12.67
N LEU A 76 5.69 -10.75 -12.37
CA LEU A 76 4.72 -11.25 -11.38
C LEU A 76 5.21 -11.16 -9.92
N ARG A 77 6.51 -10.93 -9.66
CA ARG A 77 7.01 -10.70 -8.29
C ARG A 77 6.91 -9.25 -7.85
N PHE A 78 6.83 -8.29 -8.76
CA PHE A 78 6.81 -6.86 -8.39
C PHE A 78 5.43 -6.35 -7.94
N ALA A 79 4.33 -6.94 -8.43
CA ALA A 79 2.98 -6.56 -8.01
C ALA A 79 2.61 -7.07 -6.61
N VAL A 80 3.21 -8.18 -6.14
CA VAL A 80 2.98 -8.72 -4.78
C VAL A 80 3.82 -8.00 -3.71
N THR A 81 4.81 -7.19 -4.09
CA THR A 81 5.91 -6.84 -3.18
C THR A 81 5.95 -5.41 -2.64
N ARG A 82 5.08 -4.46 -3.03
CA ARG A 82 5.01 -3.17 -2.31
C ARG A 82 3.85 -3.10 -1.33
N ASP A 83 2.62 -3.33 -1.80
CA ASP A 83 1.43 -3.19 -0.95
C ASP A 83 1.34 -4.31 0.11
N GLY A 84 1.49 -5.57 -0.30
CA GLY A 84 1.42 -6.71 0.62
C GLY A 84 2.49 -6.65 1.72
N ARG A 85 3.74 -6.33 1.37
CA ARG A 85 4.82 -6.17 2.37
C ARG A 85 4.57 -5.00 3.30
N GLN A 86 4.00 -3.90 2.81
CA GLN A 86 3.67 -2.74 3.64
C GLN A 86 2.55 -3.07 4.62
N VAL A 87 1.49 -3.77 4.18
CA VAL A 87 0.42 -4.23 5.06
C VAL A 87 0.95 -5.22 6.08
N ALA A 88 1.81 -6.17 5.66
CA ALA A 88 2.47 -7.11 6.55
C ALA A 88 3.33 -6.39 7.60
N TRP A 89 4.06 -5.35 7.22
CA TRP A 89 4.85 -4.54 8.14
C TRP A 89 3.97 -3.83 9.17
N LYS A 90 2.88 -3.18 8.72
CA LYS A 90 1.92 -2.53 9.63
C LYS A 90 1.32 -3.54 10.60
N LEU A 91 0.88 -4.71 10.12
CA LEU A 91 0.34 -5.78 10.98
C LEU A 91 1.38 -6.36 11.94
N PHE A 92 2.63 -6.50 11.49
CA PHE A 92 3.75 -6.93 12.33
C PHE A 92 3.94 -5.95 13.50
N VAL A 93 4.08 -4.65 13.22
CA VAL A 93 4.25 -3.62 14.25
C VAL A 93 3.06 -3.59 15.20
N GLU A 94 1.84 -3.48 14.68
CA GLU A 94 0.61 -3.39 15.50
C GLU A 94 0.41 -4.59 16.44
N THR A 95 0.81 -5.78 15.99
CA THR A 95 0.68 -7.00 16.79
C THR A 95 1.87 -7.17 17.75
N ALA A 96 3.08 -6.78 17.34
CA ALA A 96 4.30 -6.90 18.14
C ALA A 96 4.38 -5.90 19.30
N THR A 97 3.85 -4.68 19.15
CA THR A 97 4.07 -3.59 20.10
C THR A 97 2.91 -3.35 21.05
N ARG A 98 1.76 -4.01 20.87
CA ARG A 98 0.62 -3.83 21.77
C ARG A 98 0.79 -4.64 23.05
N VAL A 99 0.41 -4.02 24.17
CA VAL A 99 0.35 -4.63 25.51
C VAL A 99 -0.38 -5.98 25.52
N SER A 100 -1.32 -6.18 24.60
CA SER A 100 -2.07 -7.43 24.45
C SER A 100 -1.23 -8.63 24.01
N THR A 101 0.04 -8.48 23.62
CA THR A 101 0.96 -9.61 23.35
C THR A 101 2.05 -9.80 24.42
N GLN A 102 2.12 -8.92 25.43
CA GLN A 102 3.01 -9.11 26.57
C GLN A 102 2.26 -9.85 27.68
N ALA A 103 2.89 -10.88 28.24
CA ALA A 103 2.31 -11.64 29.33
C ALA A 103 2.09 -10.72 30.53
N LEU A 104 0.84 -10.62 30.99
CA LEU A 104 0.54 -10.00 32.26
C LEU A 104 0.94 -10.99 33.37
N GLY A 105 1.68 -10.51 34.36
CA GLY A 105 1.99 -11.29 35.56
C GLY A 105 0.71 -11.76 36.28
N PRO A 106 0.78 -12.82 37.11
CA PRO A 106 -0.35 -13.23 37.93
C PRO A 106 -0.79 -12.09 38.85
N GLY A 107 -1.94 -11.46 38.57
CA GLY A 107 -2.47 -10.32 39.33
C GLY A 107 -2.06 -8.93 38.80
N ASP A 108 -1.19 -8.86 37.79
CA ASP A 108 -0.80 -7.60 37.16
C ASP A 108 -1.69 -7.27 35.95
N GLY A 109 -1.86 -5.97 35.70
CA GLY A 109 -2.62 -5.42 34.56
C GLY A 109 -4.14 -5.60 34.70
N ARG A 110 -4.90 -4.60 34.22
CA ARG A 110 -6.36 -4.64 34.26
C ARG A 110 -6.93 -5.41 33.07
N MET A 111 -7.82 -6.35 33.34
CA MET A 111 -8.50 -7.14 32.30
C MET A 111 -9.26 -6.24 31.33
N ARG A 112 -9.90 -5.17 31.83
CA ARG A 112 -10.59 -4.19 30.98
C ARG A 112 -9.65 -3.57 29.94
N GLU A 113 -8.43 -3.22 30.34
CA GLU A 113 -7.42 -2.62 29.44
C GLU A 113 -6.92 -3.64 28.42
N ALA A 114 -6.71 -4.89 28.83
CA ALA A 114 -6.32 -5.97 27.93
C ALA A 114 -7.38 -6.25 26.84
N LEU A 115 -8.66 -6.36 27.24
CA LEU A 115 -9.78 -6.55 26.30
C LEU A 115 -9.92 -5.35 25.34
N THR A 116 -9.78 -4.13 25.85
CA THR A 116 -9.82 -2.91 25.04
C THR A 116 -8.67 -2.88 24.02
N SER A 117 -7.46 -3.29 24.43
CA SER A 117 -6.30 -3.37 23.55
C SER A 117 -6.48 -4.41 22.43
N LEU A 118 -7.03 -5.59 22.75
CA LEU A 118 -7.36 -6.61 21.75
C LEU A 118 -8.47 -6.16 20.79
N TYR A 119 -9.49 -5.45 21.27
CA TYR A 119 -10.51 -4.86 20.42
C TYR A 119 -9.92 -3.79 19.48
N GLY A 120 -8.99 -2.96 19.98
CA GLY A 120 -8.22 -2.03 19.17
C GLY A 120 -7.42 -2.73 18.07
N LEU A 121 -6.75 -3.85 18.39
CA LEU A 121 -6.05 -4.67 17.41
C LEU A 121 -6.99 -5.24 16.35
N PHE A 122 -8.18 -5.72 16.75
CA PHE A 122 -9.20 -6.18 15.83
C PHE A 122 -9.62 -5.06 14.85
N ALA A 123 -9.89 -3.87 15.36
CA ALA A 123 -10.31 -2.73 14.55
C ALA A 123 -9.24 -2.30 13.54
N VAL A 124 -8.00 -2.08 14.02
CA VAL A 124 -6.87 -1.66 13.16
C VAL A 124 -6.58 -2.71 12.11
N THR A 125 -6.52 -3.99 12.47
CA THR A 125 -6.29 -5.08 11.52
C THR A 125 -7.36 -5.07 10.43
N ARG A 126 -8.64 -4.93 10.80
CA ARG A 126 -9.73 -4.88 9.82
C ARG A 126 -9.61 -3.68 8.89
N ASP A 127 -9.21 -2.52 9.39
CA ASP A 127 -9.08 -1.32 8.56
C ASP A 127 -7.88 -1.41 7.62
N LEU A 128 -6.74 -1.94 8.09
CA LEU A 128 -5.59 -2.27 7.23
C LEU A 128 -5.96 -3.26 6.12
N LEU A 129 -6.79 -4.26 6.42
CA LEU A 129 -7.25 -5.22 5.42
C LEU A 129 -8.24 -4.63 4.41
N LYS A 130 -9.02 -3.62 4.78
CA LYS A 130 -9.90 -2.90 3.84
C LYS A 130 -9.12 -2.01 2.88
N GLU A 131 -8.01 -1.43 3.36
CA GLU A 131 -7.10 -0.62 2.55
C GLU A 131 -6.22 -1.49 1.65
N ALA A 132 -6.02 -2.76 2.01
CA ALA A 132 -5.22 -3.70 1.26
C ALA A 132 -5.91 -4.16 -0.03
N HIS A 133 -5.11 -4.37 -1.07
CA HIS A 133 -5.53 -5.10 -2.26
C HIS A 133 -5.39 -6.62 -2.02
N PRO A 134 -6.30 -7.46 -2.54
CA PRO A 134 -6.14 -8.90 -2.48
C PRO A 134 -4.79 -9.34 -3.05
N GLY A 135 -4.02 -10.08 -2.26
CA GLY A 135 -2.73 -10.61 -2.68
C GLY A 135 -2.88 -11.74 -3.69
N VAL A 136 -1.88 -11.88 -4.56
CA VAL A 136 -1.77 -13.07 -5.42
C VAL A 136 -0.96 -14.12 -4.66
N GLN A 137 -1.57 -15.28 -4.43
CA GLN A 137 -0.86 -16.41 -3.85
C GLN A 137 0.14 -16.96 -4.88
N THR A 138 1.43 -16.80 -4.59
CA THR A 138 2.54 -17.19 -5.49
C THR A 138 3.29 -18.45 -5.02
N GLY A 139 2.85 -19.05 -3.92
CA GLY A 139 3.44 -20.23 -3.30
C GLY A 139 2.53 -20.83 -2.22
N PRO A 140 3.02 -21.81 -1.45
CA PRO A 140 2.22 -22.49 -0.41
C PRO A 140 1.98 -21.63 0.83
N GLU A 141 2.68 -20.51 0.98
CA GLU A 141 2.50 -19.61 2.11
C GLU A 141 1.19 -18.83 2.00
N PRO A 142 0.49 -18.62 3.13
CA PRO A 142 -0.71 -17.80 3.14
C PRO A 142 -0.36 -16.35 2.81
N THR A 143 -1.27 -15.67 2.13
CA THR A 143 -1.14 -14.25 1.89
C THR A 143 -1.36 -13.46 3.19
N VAL A 144 -0.95 -12.18 3.19
CA VAL A 144 -1.05 -11.29 4.35
C VAL A 144 -2.50 -11.17 4.82
N GLU A 145 -3.43 -11.04 3.88
CA GLU A 145 -4.86 -10.95 4.14
C GLU A 145 -5.46 -12.26 4.65
N GLN A 146 -5.00 -13.41 4.15
CA GLN A 146 -5.43 -14.71 4.68
C GLN A 146 -5.01 -14.86 6.15
N LEU A 147 -3.78 -14.50 6.49
CA LEU A 147 -3.30 -14.49 7.88
C LEU A 147 -4.04 -13.46 8.74
N GLY A 148 -4.27 -12.25 8.24
CA GLY A 148 -5.02 -11.22 8.94
C GLY A 148 -6.45 -11.66 9.25
N ILE A 149 -7.15 -12.20 8.26
CA ILE A 149 -8.53 -12.72 8.42
C ILE A 149 -8.54 -13.91 9.39
N ALA A 150 -7.58 -14.82 9.29
CA ALA A 150 -7.42 -15.94 10.23
C ALA A 150 -7.22 -15.45 11.66
N MET A 151 -6.32 -14.48 11.89
CA MET A 151 -6.10 -13.87 13.20
C MET A 151 -7.37 -13.25 13.77
N LEU A 152 -8.10 -12.48 12.94
CA LEU A 152 -9.35 -11.85 13.35
C LEU A 152 -10.42 -12.88 13.76
N ASN A 153 -10.62 -13.92 12.95
CA ASN A 153 -11.77 -14.80 13.09
C ASN A 153 -11.50 -16.02 13.98
N LEU A 154 -10.27 -16.53 14.01
CA LEU A 154 -9.90 -17.71 14.79
C LEU A 154 -9.43 -17.34 16.20
N GLU A 155 -8.82 -16.16 16.37
CA GLU A 155 -8.25 -15.76 17.66
C GLU A 155 -9.05 -14.66 18.33
N LEU A 156 -9.12 -13.49 17.69
CA LEU A 156 -9.63 -12.28 18.35
C LEU A 156 -11.15 -12.32 18.53
N ARG A 157 -11.90 -12.67 17.48
CA ARG A 157 -13.36 -12.69 17.49
C ARG A 157 -13.94 -13.62 18.57
N PRO A 158 -13.63 -14.92 18.63
CA PRO A 158 -14.23 -15.83 19.61
C PRO A 158 -13.88 -15.43 21.05
N PHE A 159 -12.66 -14.93 21.26
CA PHE A 159 -12.24 -14.43 22.57
C PHE A 159 -13.02 -13.19 22.97
N LEU A 160 -13.03 -12.15 22.13
CA LEU A 160 -13.71 -10.88 22.42
C LEU A 160 -15.22 -11.04 22.54
N SER A 161 -15.85 -11.89 21.70
CA SER A 161 -17.29 -12.13 21.75
C SER A 161 -17.76 -12.78 23.06
N ARG A 162 -16.89 -13.56 23.70
CA ARG A 162 -17.18 -14.17 24.99
C ARG A 162 -16.91 -13.22 26.13
N TRP A 163 -15.69 -12.67 26.19
CA TRP A 163 -15.19 -12.05 27.41
C TRP A 163 -15.56 -10.57 27.53
N HIS A 164 -15.67 -9.84 26.41
CA HIS A 164 -15.99 -8.41 26.46
C HIS A 164 -17.41 -8.14 26.99
N PRO A 165 -18.47 -8.85 26.55
CA PRO A 165 -19.80 -8.67 27.12
C PRO A 165 -19.89 -9.18 28.57
N ALA A 166 -19.21 -10.30 28.89
CA ALA A 166 -19.24 -10.88 30.23
C ALA A 166 -18.63 -9.95 31.29
N LEU A 167 -17.46 -9.37 31.02
CA LEU A 167 -16.85 -8.39 31.91
C LEU A 167 -17.74 -7.14 32.04
N HIS A 168 -18.22 -6.60 30.91
CA HIS A 168 -19.06 -5.41 30.92
C HIS A 168 -20.36 -5.60 31.73
N ALA A 169 -21.02 -6.76 31.60
CA ALA A 169 -22.22 -7.09 32.37
C ALA A 169 -21.92 -7.16 33.88
N TRP A 170 -20.80 -7.78 34.26
CA TRP A 170 -20.40 -7.87 35.66
C TRP A 170 -20.05 -6.50 36.27
N GLU A 171 -19.28 -5.68 35.56
CA GLU A 171 -18.91 -4.32 35.98
C GLU A 171 -20.14 -3.42 36.11
N SER A 172 -21.12 -3.56 35.21
CA SER A 172 -22.37 -2.80 35.27
C SER A 172 -23.22 -3.19 36.49
N ALA A 173 -23.18 -4.46 36.89
CA ALA A 173 -23.87 -4.95 38.08
C ALA A 173 -23.12 -4.65 39.39
N HIS A 174 -21.80 -4.45 39.33
CA HIS A 174 -20.95 -4.20 40.50
C HIS A 174 -20.01 -3.00 40.28
N PRO A 175 -20.52 -1.75 40.22
CA PRO A 175 -19.72 -0.58 39.85
C PRO A 175 -18.55 -0.29 40.79
N GLU A 176 -18.69 -0.66 42.07
CA GLU A 176 -17.71 -0.41 43.14
C GLU A 176 -16.80 -1.63 43.41
N ALA A 177 -17.04 -2.76 42.75
CA ALA A 177 -16.24 -3.96 42.95
C ALA A 177 -14.98 -3.93 42.08
N ASP A 178 -13.87 -4.40 42.65
CA ASP A 178 -12.64 -4.59 41.89
C ASP A 178 -12.77 -5.77 40.92
N GLU A 179 -12.21 -5.65 39.70
CA GLU A 179 -12.26 -6.71 38.69
C GLU A 179 -11.71 -8.05 39.17
N SER A 180 -10.85 -8.07 40.20
CA SER A 180 -10.34 -9.29 40.83
C SER A 180 -11.45 -10.13 41.48
N GLN A 181 -12.58 -9.51 41.82
CA GLN A 181 -13.76 -10.16 42.41
C GLN A 181 -14.68 -10.79 41.35
N TRP A 182 -14.43 -10.53 40.06
CA TRP A 182 -15.20 -11.14 38.99
C TRP A 182 -14.96 -12.66 38.97
N PRO A 183 -15.99 -13.51 39.13
CA PRO A 183 -15.80 -14.96 39.24
C PRO A 183 -15.08 -15.60 38.06
N GLU A 184 -15.21 -15.04 36.85
CA GLU A 184 -14.55 -15.56 35.66
C GLU A 184 -13.18 -14.91 35.36
N ASN A 185 -12.68 -14.02 36.23
CA ASN A 185 -11.42 -13.29 36.01
C ASN A 185 -10.25 -14.25 35.73
N ALA A 186 -10.09 -15.27 36.56
CA ALA A 186 -9.03 -16.27 36.41
C ALA A 186 -9.14 -17.05 35.09
N ALA A 187 -10.36 -17.44 34.69
CA ALA A 187 -10.60 -18.13 33.43
C ALA A 187 -10.32 -17.22 32.21
N CYS A 188 -10.70 -15.95 32.30
CA CYS A 188 -10.43 -14.94 31.28
C CYS A 188 -8.92 -14.71 31.11
N ARG A 189 -8.17 -14.59 32.22
CA ARG A 189 -6.70 -14.47 32.21
C ARG A 189 -6.02 -15.68 31.58
N ALA A 190 -6.46 -16.90 31.91
CA ALA A 190 -5.93 -18.11 31.30
C ALA A 190 -6.21 -18.16 29.79
N ALA A 191 -7.42 -17.79 29.36
CA ALA A 191 -7.77 -17.72 27.95
C ALA A 191 -6.96 -16.63 27.21
N LEU A 192 -6.71 -15.49 27.85
CA LEU A 192 -5.88 -14.40 27.30
C LEU A 192 -4.46 -14.90 27.04
N ALA A 193 -3.85 -15.59 28.00
CA ALA A 193 -2.52 -16.17 27.84
C ALA A 193 -2.46 -17.14 26.63
N GLY A 194 -3.50 -17.94 26.42
CA GLY A 194 -3.61 -18.80 25.25
C GLY A 194 -3.71 -18.02 23.92
N VAL A 195 -4.48 -16.93 23.87
CA VAL A 195 -4.54 -16.05 22.70
C VAL A 195 -3.18 -15.41 22.43
N GLN A 196 -2.51 -14.90 23.48
CA GLN A 196 -1.18 -14.29 23.38
C GLN A 196 -0.14 -15.22 22.76
N GLN A 197 -0.11 -16.48 23.20
CA GLN A 197 0.77 -17.50 22.63
C GLN A 197 0.50 -17.74 21.15
N ARG A 198 -0.77 -17.81 20.74
CA ARG A 198 -1.12 -18.02 19.32
C ARG A 198 -0.85 -16.78 18.47
N LEU A 199 -1.05 -15.58 19.00
CA LEU A 199 -0.71 -14.33 18.31
C LEU A 199 0.79 -14.21 18.01
N ALA A 200 1.67 -14.78 18.84
CA ALA A 200 3.11 -14.79 18.57
C ALA A 200 3.47 -15.45 17.22
N ALA A 201 2.74 -16.51 16.82
CA ALA A 201 2.93 -17.16 15.53
C ALA A 201 2.50 -16.27 14.34
N TYR A 202 1.44 -15.46 14.52
CA TYR A 202 1.01 -14.47 13.53
C TYR A 202 2.04 -13.35 13.39
N VAL A 203 2.58 -12.83 14.50
CA VAL A 203 3.64 -11.80 14.48
C VAL A 203 4.83 -12.28 13.65
N GLN A 204 5.33 -13.49 13.91
CA GLN A 204 6.45 -14.05 13.14
C GLN A 204 6.12 -14.16 11.64
N SER A 205 4.90 -14.59 11.32
CA SER A 205 4.47 -14.76 9.93
C SER A 205 4.31 -13.42 9.20
N PHE A 206 3.76 -12.40 9.86
CA PHE A 206 3.73 -11.03 9.31
C PHE A 206 5.14 -10.46 9.13
N GLY A 207 6.05 -10.72 10.07
CA GLY A 207 7.46 -10.32 9.94
C GLY A 207 8.13 -10.92 8.70
N ARG A 208 7.96 -12.24 8.47
CA ARG A 208 8.47 -12.91 7.26
C ARG A 208 7.87 -12.33 5.99
N LEU A 209 6.54 -12.14 5.95
CA LEU A 209 5.86 -11.55 4.79
C LEU A 209 6.26 -10.08 4.55
N ALA A 210 6.65 -9.34 5.60
CA ALA A 210 7.18 -7.99 5.50
C ALA A 210 8.64 -7.95 4.98
N GLY A 211 9.33 -9.10 4.93
CA GLY A 211 10.74 -9.20 4.57
C GLY A 211 11.70 -8.97 5.74
N VAL A 212 11.23 -9.06 6.99
CA VAL A 212 12.10 -9.04 8.18
C VAL A 212 12.81 -10.38 8.28
N ALA A 213 14.14 -10.38 8.14
CA ALA A 213 14.94 -11.60 8.11
C ALA A 213 14.92 -12.38 9.44
N ARG A 214 14.83 -11.67 10.57
CA ARG A 214 14.78 -12.24 11.93
C ARG A 214 13.79 -11.46 12.81
N PRO A 215 12.47 -11.68 12.66
CA PRO A 215 11.47 -10.98 13.44
C PRO A 215 11.63 -11.23 14.94
N GLU A 216 12.21 -12.35 15.34
CA GLU A 216 12.46 -12.73 16.74
C GLU A 216 13.42 -11.74 17.43
N VAL A 217 14.40 -11.21 16.72
CA VAL A 217 15.36 -10.22 17.25
C VAL A 217 14.67 -8.90 17.57
N LEU A 218 13.72 -8.47 16.72
CA LEU A 218 12.93 -7.25 16.97
C LEU A 218 11.94 -7.42 18.13
N LEU A 219 11.59 -8.65 18.48
CA LEU A 219 10.71 -9.00 19.60
C LEU A 219 11.48 -9.19 20.92
N GLY A 220 12.78 -8.85 20.97
CA GLY A 220 13.61 -8.99 22.16
C GLY A 220 14.33 -10.34 22.28
N GLY A 221 14.38 -11.14 21.21
CA GLY A 221 15.23 -12.32 21.12
C GLY A 221 16.72 -11.95 21.17
N PRO A 222 17.60 -12.89 21.62
CA PRO A 222 19.03 -12.60 21.77
C PRO A 222 19.66 -12.20 20.43
N ILE A 223 20.33 -11.05 20.42
CA ILE A 223 21.20 -10.64 19.32
C ILE A 223 22.41 -11.57 19.37
N ARG A 224 22.42 -12.62 18.54
CA ARG A 224 23.64 -13.40 18.31
C ARG A 224 24.44 -12.66 17.24
N ASP A 225 25.57 -12.09 17.67
CA ASP A 225 26.60 -11.58 16.79
C ASP A 225 27.27 -12.79 16.11
N GLU A 226 27.02 -12.96 14.82
CA GLU A 226 27.83 -13.88 14.02
C GLU A 226 29.10 -13.13 13.61
N ALA A 227 30.24 -13.63 14.09
CA ALA A 227 31.59 -13.19 13.78
C ALA A 227 32.05 -13.70 12.41
#